data_AF-A0A6V8DUU3-F1
#
_entry.id   AF-A0A6V8DUU3-F1
#
_cell.length_a   1.000
_cell.length_b   1.000
_cell.length_c   1.000
_cell.angle_alpha   90.00
_cell.angle_beta   90.00
_cell.angle_gamma   90.00
#
_symmetry.space_group_name_H-M   'P 1'
#
loop_
_entity.id
_entity.type
_entity.pdbx_description
1 polymer ?
#
loop_
_entity_poly.entity_id
_entity_poly.type
_entity_poly.pdbx_seq_one_letter_code
_entity_poly.pdbx_strand_id
1 'polypeptide(L)'
;EILRPAKKVPTVRWSSPDPMSLRPKWSTMAILVIGEFLFGLGDSLLIAAGIGNTPWTVLAEGISNYVGIWTIGEATFAVSAAVMLLWIPIKEVPGIGTILNAIII
;
A
#
# COMPACT_ATOMS: atom_id res chain seq x y z
N GLU A 1 -33.96 9.97 4.23
CA GLU A 1 -33.18 10.06 2.98
C GLU A 1 -31.68 10.35 3.27
N ILE A 2 -31.05 9.65 4.23
CA ILE A 2 -29.86 10.17 4.94
C ILE A 2 -28.57 9.34 4.74
N LEU A 3 -28.59 8.21 4.04
CA LEU A 3 -27.37 7.45 3.75
C LEU A 3 -27.42 6.93 2.31
N ARG A 4 -26.87 7.70 1.37
CA ARG A 4 -26.49 7.14 0.06
C ARG A 4 -25.09 6.53 0.25
N PRO A 5 -24.94 5.20 0.30
CA PRO A 5 -23.60 4.60 0.35
C PRO A 5 -22.82 5.11 -0.86
N ALA A 6 -21.54 5.43 -0.63
CA ALA A 6 -20.64 6.00 -1.61
C ALA A 6 -20.75 5.26 -2.95
N LYS A 7 -20.75 6.03 -4.05
CA LYS A 7 -20.85 5.55 -5.44
C LYS A 7 -20.07 4.24 -5.61
N LYS A 8 -20.76 3.17 -6.03
CA LYS A 8 -20.17 1.87 -6.36
C LYS A 8 -18.95 2.12 -7.25
N VAL A 9 -17.78 1.60 -6.85
CA VAL A 9 -16.53 1.75 -7.60
C VAL A 9 -16.80 1.33 -9.05
N PRO A 10 -16.49 2.19 -10.04
CA PRO A 10 -16.76 1.86 -11.43
C PRO A 10 -15.99 0.60 -11.81
N THR A 11 -16.72 -0.41 -12.29
CA THR A 11 -16.11 -1.63 -12.82
C THR A 11 -15.55 -1.34 -14.20
N VAL A 12 -14.24 -1.40 -14.33
CA VAL A 12 -13.51 -1.12 -15.57
C VAL A 12 -13.04 -2.43 -16.19
N ARG A 13 -12.62 -2.39 -17.46
CA ARG A 13 -12.24 -3.61 -18.22
C ARG A 13 -11.08 -4.40 -17.58
N TRP A 14 -10.28 -3.75 -16.73
CA TRP A 14 -9.17 -4.35 -15.99
C TRP A 14 -9.49 -4.66 -14.53
N SER A 15 -10.73 -4.47 -14.05
CA SER A 15 -11.11 -4.84 -12.68
C SER A 15 -11.10 -6.35 -12.49
N SER A 16 -10.50 -6.84 -11.40
CA SER A 16 -10.61 -8.24 -10.99
C SER A 16 -12.05 -8.53 -10.54
N PRO A 17 -12.67 -9.66 -10.93
CA PRO A 17 -13.96 -10.10 -10.40
C PRO A 17 -13.92 -10.36 -8.89
N ASP A 18 -12.76 -10.75 -8.38
CA ASP A 18 -12.51 -11.03 -6.97
C ASP A 18 -11.29 -10.22 -6.49
N PRO A 19 -11.47 -9.25 -5.57
CA PRO A 19 -10.39 -8.48 -4.95
C PRO A 19 -9.40 -9.35 -4.18
N MET A 20 -9.85 -10.51 -3.66
CA MET A 20 -9.03 -11.40 -2.84
C MET A 20 -8.38 -12.54 -3.63
N SER A 21 -8.50 -12.50 -4.97
CA SER A 21 -7.90 -13.51 -5.83
C SER A 21 -6.36 -13.46 -5.79
N LEU A 22 -5.75 -14.62 -5.55
CA LEU A 22 -4.32 -14.85 -5.66
C LEU A 22 -3.84 -15.04 -7.11
N ARG A 23 -4.72 -14.89 -8.11
CA ARG A 23 -4.37 -14.97 -9.55
C ARG A 23 -5.21 -13.98 -10.35
N PRO A 24 -4.99 -12.66 -10.21
CA PRO A 24 -5.66 -11.67 -11.04
C PRO A 24 -5.20 -11.77 -12.51
N LYS A 25 -5.95 -11.15 -13.42
CA LYS A 25 -5.57 -11.06 -14.84
C LYS A 25 -4.30 -10.22 -14.98
N TRP A 26 -3.45 -10.53 -15.96
CA TRP A 26 -2.22 -9.77 -16.25
C TRP A 26 -2.46 -8.27 -16.47
N SER A 27 -3.58 -7.90 -17.10
CA SER A 27 -3.95 -6.50 -17.29
C SER A 27 -4.26 -5.77 -15.98
N THR A 28 -4.88 -6.46 -15.01
CA THR A 28 -5.12 -5.94 -13.66
C THR A 28 -3.80 -5.75 -12.93
N MET A 29 -2.88 -6.71 -13.02
CA MET A 29 -1.56 -6.62 -12.40
C MET A 29 -0.74 -5.45 -12.95
N ALA A 30 -0.70 -5.27 -14.26
CA ALA A 30 0.06 -4.18 -14.88
C ALA A 30 -0.42 -2.80 -14.40
N ILE A 31 -1.74 -2.59 -14.34
CA ILE A 31 -2.31 -1.32 -13.84
C ILE A 31 -2.09 -1.14 -12.35
N LEU A 32 -2.16 -2.22 -11.56
CA LEU A 32 -1.88 -2.17 -10.14
C LEU A 32 -0.43 -1.76 -9.88
N VAL A 33 0.53 -2.39 -10.54
CA VAL A 33 1.96 -2.07 -10.43
C VAL A 33 2.25 -0.63 -10.87
N ILE A 34 1.67 -0.18 -11.98
CA ILE A 34 1.84 1.21 -12.45
C ILE A 34 1.23 2.20 -11.44
N GLY A 35 0.05 1.89 -10.90
CA GLY A 35 -0.63 2.72 -9.92
C GLY A 35 0.14 2.82 -8.61
N GLU A 36 0.64 1.68 -8.09
CA GLU A 36 1.45 1.63 -6.87
C GLU A 36 2.78 2.33 -7.05
N PHE A 37 3.43 2.17 -8.21
CA PHE A 37 4.66 2.89 -8.53
C PHE A 37 4.44 4.41 -8.57
N LEU A 38 3.39 4.88 -9.25
CA LEU A 38 3.04 6.30 -9.28
C LEU A 38 2.71 6.84 -7.88
N PHE A 39 2.04 6.03 -7.06
CA PHE A 39 1.72 6.38 -5.69
C PHE A 39 2.99 6.48 -4.82
N GLY A 40 3.87 5.48 -4.84
CA GLY A 40 5.13 5.50 -4.09
C GLY A 40 6.07 6.62 -4.55
N LEU A 41 6.13 6.90 -5.85
CA LEU A 41 6.82 8.08 -6.37
C LEU A 41 6.24 9.37 -5.79
N GLY A 42 4.91 9.50 -5.75
CA GLY A 42 4.24 10.65 -5.13
C GLY A 42 4.58 10.78 -3.65
N ASP A 43 4.51 9.69 -2.89
CA ASP A 43 4.85 9.69 -1.45
C ASP A 43 6.31 10.10 -1.23
N SER A 44 7.25 9.55 -2.00
CA SER A 44 8.68 9.94 -1.92
C SER A 44 8.92 11.42 -2.24
N LEU A 45 8.18 11.99 -3.20
CA LEU A 45 8.23 13.41 -3.52
C LEU A 45 7.67 14.28 -2.39
N LEU A 46 6.62 13.84 -1.71
CA LEU A 46 6.08 14.53 -0.52
C LEU A 46 7.10 14.56 0.61
N ILE A 47 7.75 13.42 0.89
CA ILE A 47 8.83 13.31 1.87
C ILE A 47 9.97 14.26 1.52
N ALA A 48 10.44 14.22 0.26
CA ALA A 48 11.53 15.07 -0.20
C ALA A 48 11.19 16.57 -0.13
N ALA A 49 9.92 16.93 -0.32
CA ALA A 49 9.46 18.31 -0.26
C ALA A 49 9.22 18.82 1.18
N GLY A 50 9.20 17.94 2.19
CA GLY A 50 9.08 18.33 3.61
C GLY A 50 7.74 18.98 3.99
N ILE A 51 6.69 18.79 3.18
CA ILE A 51 5.37 19.45 3.35
C ILE A 51 4.44 18.64 4.29
N GLY A 52 4.92 17.49 4.77
CA GLY A 52 4.18 16.57 5.63
C GLY A 52 4.01 15.20 4.98
N ASN A 53 4.08 14.16 5.81
CA ASN A 53 4.07 12.77 5.37
C ASN A 53 2.75 12.08 5.72
N THR A 54 2.43 11.00 5.00
CA THR A 54 1.27 10.18 5.35
C THR A 54 1.50 9.50 6.70
N PRO A 55 0.45 9.21 7.51
CA PRO A 55 0.63 8.59 8.83
C PRO A 55 1.46 7.30 8.82
N TRP A 56 1.36 6.55 7.72
CA TRP A 56 2.15 5.34 7.47
C TRP A 56 3.65 5.66 7.37
N THR A 57 3.99 6.63 6.51
CA THR A 57 5.36 7.09 6.28
C THR A 57 5.91 7.86 7.48
N VAL A 58 5.09 8.61 8.22
CA VAL A 58 5.47 9.29 9.47
C VAL A 58 5.89 8.28 10.55
N LEU A 59 5.19 7.14 10.65
CA LEU A 59 5.58 6.08 11.58
C LEU A 59 6.96 5.51 11.21
N ALA A 60 7.18 5.22 9.92
CA ALA A 60 8.46 4.74 9.43
C ALA A 60 9.59 5.77 9.61
N GLU A 61 9.32 7.04 9.34
CA GLU A 61 10.23 8.16 9.57
C GLU A 61 10.57 8.31 11.06
N GLY A 62 9.58 8.20 11.94
CA GLY A 62 9.80 8.20 13.40
C GLY A 62 10.68 7.05 13.88
N ILE A 63 10.45 5.84 13.34
CA ILE A 63 11.28 4.67 13.64
C ILE A 63 12.71 4.86 13.08
N SER A 64 12.84 5.35 11.85
CA SER A 64 14.14 5.66 11.22
C SER A 64 14.93 6.67 12.05
N ASN A 65 14.29 7.76 12.51
CA ASN A 65 14.90 8.76 13.39
C ASN A 65 15.33 8.20 14.75
N TYR A 66 14.59 7.23 15.30
CA TYR A 66 14.95 6.58 16.57
C TYR A 66 16.11 5.58 16.42
N VAL A 67 16.14 4.83 15.32
CA VAL A 67 17.14 3.79 15.06
C VAL A 67 18.45 4.38 14.52
N GLY A 68 18.41 5.55 13.86
CA GLY A 68 19.56 6.35 13.42
C GLY A 68 20.43 5.72 12.32
N ILE A 69 20.19 4.46 11.96
CA ILE A 69 20.98 3.67 11.00
C ILE A 69 20.15 3.32 9.75
N TRP A 70 18.82 3.38 9.83
CA TRP A 70 17.92 2.91 8.77
C TRP A 70 17.40 4.07 7.93
N THR A 71 17.35 3.88 6.61
CA THR A 71 16.65 4.80 5.70
C THR A 71 15.14 4.73 5.92
N ILE A 72 14.42 5.79 5.56
CA ILE A 72 12.95 5.82 5.65
C ILE A 72 12.34 4.65 4.88
N GLY A 73 12.89 4.29 3.71
CA GLY A 73 12.43 3.16 2.91
C GLY A 73 12.61 1.80 3.59
N GLU A 74 13.75 1.56 4.24
CA GLU A 74 13.99 0.32 5.00
C GLU A 74 13.05 0.21 6.22
N ALA A 75 12.80 1.33 6.90
CA ALA A 75 11.84 1.39 7.99
C ALA A 75 10.40 1.10 7.50
N THR A 76 10.00 1.67 6.36
CA THR A 76 8.68 1.39 5.74
C THR A 76 8.55 -0.08 5.38
N PHE A 77 9.57 -0.67 4.77
CA PHE A 77 9.56 -2.10 4.43
C PHE A 77 9.45 -2.99 5.68
N ALA A 78 10.19 -2.67 6.74
CA ALA A 78 10.12 -3.41 8.00
C ALA A 78 8.74 -3.29 8.67
N VAL A 79 8.12 -2.10 8.65
CA VAL A 79 6.75 -1.89 9.16
C VAL A 79 5.75 -2.69 8.33
N SER A 80 5.85 -2.65 7.00
CA SER A 80 5.00 -3.45 6.10
C SER A 80 5.11 -4.95 6.39
N ALA A 81 6.34 -5.46 6.56
CA ALA A 81 6.57 -6.86 6.91
C ALA A 81 5.98 -7.22 8.29
N ALA A 82 6.15 -6.35 9.29
CA ALA A 82 5.56 -6.56 10.62
C ALA A 82 4.04 -6.58 10.59
N VAL A 83 3.41 -5.70 9.79
CA VAL A 83 1.96 -5.67 9.62
C VAL A 83 1.47 -6.94 8.92
N MET A 84 2.16 -7.43 7.89
CA MET A 84 1.82 -8.71 7.26
C MET A 84 1.93 -9.89 8.23
N LEU A 85 2.94 -9.91 9.11
CA LEU A 85 3.05 -10.92 10.15
C LEU A 85 1.91 -10.82 11.17
N LEU A 86 1.47 -9.60 11.49
CA LEU A 86 0.35 -9.36 12.39
C LEU A 86 -1.00 -9.77 11.78
N TRP A 87 -1.09 -9.97 10.47
CA TRP A 87 -2.28 -10.57 9.83
C TRP A 87 -2.38 -12.08 9.97
N ILE A 88 -1.27 -12.79 10.18
CA ILE A 88 -1.27 -14.24 10.42
C ILE A 88 -2.22 -14.64 11.57
N PRO A 89 -2.19 -13.99 12.75
CA PRO A 89 -3.15 -14.28 13.82
C PRO A 89 -4.57 -13.79 13.53
N ILE A 90 -4.74 -12.77 12.67
CA ILE A 90 -6.03 -12.17 12.33
C ILE A 90 -6.78 -12.99 11.25
N LYS A 91 -6.10 -13.93 10.57
CA LYS A 91 -6.66 -14.83 9.54
C LYS A 91 -7.29 -14.11 8.33
N GLU A 92 -6.94 -12.85 8.11
CA GLU A 92 -7.28 -12.18 6.86
C GLU A 92 -6.39 -12.74 5.75
N VAL A 93 -7.01 -13.16 4.65
CA VAL A 93 -6.26 -13.68 3.50
C VAL A 93 -5.55 -12.48 2.86
N PRO A 94 -4.22 -12.43 2.74
CA PRO A 94 -3.59 -11.34 2.00
C PRO A 94 -3.79 -11.59 0.49
N GLY A 95 -4.41 -10.64 -0.21
CA GLY A 95 -4.51 -10.67 -1.66
C GLY A 95 -3.17 -10.36 -2.32
N ILE A 96 -3.01 -10.71 -3.61
CA ILE A 96 -1.79 -10.36 -4.37
C ILE A 96 -1.54 -8.85 -4.39
N GLY A 97 -2.62 -8.06 -4.52
CA GLY A 97 -2.50 -6.59 -4.51
C GLY A 97 -1.89 -6.08 -3.21
N THR A 98 -2.22 -6.70 -2.08
CA THR A 98 -1.70 -6.30 -0.77
C THR A 98 -0.21 -6.60 -0.61
N ILE A 99 0.26 -7.73 -1.15
CA ILE A 99 1.68 -8.07 -1.17
C ILE A 99 2.44 -7.11 -2.09
N LEU A 100 1.91 -6.82 -3.28
CA LEU A 100 2.52 -5.90 -4.23
C LEU A 100 2.61 -4.49 -3.65
N ASN A 101 1.56 -4.02 -2.98
CA ASN A 101 1.53 -2.75 -2.29
C ASN A 101 2.66 -2.61 -1.26
N ALA A 102 2.83 -3.62 -0.42
CA ALA A 102 3.85 -3.65 0.63
C ALA A 102 5.30 -3.70 0.09
N ILE A 103 5.49 -4.14 -1.16
CA ILE A 103 6.81 -4.26 -1.80
C ILE A 103 7.13 -3.04 -2.67
N ILE A 104 6.13 -2.47 -3.33
CA ILE A 104 6.31 -1.42 -4.34
C ILE A 104 6.30 -0.02 -3.73
N ILE A 105 5.52 0.20 -2.66
CA ILE A 105 5.47 1.47 -1.91
C ILE A 105 6.51 1.43 -0.81
#